data_AF-A0A7M3SX29-F1
#
_entry.id   AF-A0A7M3SX29-F1
#
_cell.length_a   1.000
_cell.length_b   1.000
_cell.length_c   1.000
_cell.angle_alpha   90.00
_cell.angle_beta   90.00
_cell.angle_gamma   90.00
#
_symmetry.space_group_name_H-M   'P 1'
#
loop_
_entity.id
_entity.type
_entity.pdbx_description
1 polymer ?
#
loop_
_entity_poly.entity_id
_entity_poly.type
_entity_poly.pdbx_seq_one_letter_code
_entity_poly.pdbx_strand_id
1 'polypeptide(L)'
;MIVFLEIYGYLPIWAWLEDYKILSFYENTVFRRNLWWGNSLKIITTLCISWIFIKQIQNEKTKKWLITILYIFPVFSILSFLTIGEFFHAYDPYVDISKTFILLICVGLYYLQILKSDEILDFFKDIRFFISVGIVIWELGMVPLGLYSGFFSLENPLYMELDRIVHQYANIFLYSVFAIGFYVDYRYNSHISKKAVM
;
A
#
# COMPACT_ATOMS: atom_id res chain seq x y z
N MET A 1 -8.52 1.14 -1.64
CA MET A 1 -8.18 -0.24 -2.05
C MET A 1 -7.98 -1.16 -0.84
N ILE A 2 -7.26 -0.72 0.20
CA ILE A 2 -7.02 -1.49 1.43
C ILE A 2 -8.33 -1.83 2.18
N VAL A 3 -9.27 -0.89 2.29
CA VAL A 3 -10.60 -1.13 2.89
C VAL A 3 -11.35 -2.31 2.24
N PHE A 4 -11.26 -2.49 0.92
CA PHE A 4 -11.91 -3.62 0.25
C PHE A 4 -11.24 -4.97 0.56
N LEU A 5 -9.91 -4.98 0.71
CA LEU A 5 -9.18 -6.17 1.17
C LEU A 5 -9.57 -6.53 2.60
N GLU A 6 -9.72 -5.54 3.48
CA GLU A 6 -10.16 -5.74 4.86
C GLU A 6 -11.57 -6.31 4.93
N ILE A 7 -12.53 -5.69 4.20
CA ILE A 7 -13.91 -6.18 4.11
C ILE A 7 -13.94 -7.62 3.60
N TYR A 8 -13.18 -7.92 2.54
CA TYR A 8 -13.09 -9.30 2.02
C TYR A 8 -12.43 -10.26 3.02
N GLY A 9 -11.49 -9.78 3.84
CA GLY A 9 -10.87 -10.54 4.92
C GLY A 9 -11.83 -10.98 6.02
N TYR A 10 -12.96 -10.28 6.22
CA TYR A 10 -14.01 -10.67 7.17
C TYR A 10 -14.93 -11.77 6.63
N LEU A 11 -15.01 -11.97 5.31
CA LEU A 11 -15.86 -12.98 4.68
C LEU A 11 -15.58 -14.41 5.18
N PRO A 12 -14.33 -14.91 5.23
CA PRO A 12 -14.05 -16.26 5.73
C PRO A 12 -14.36 -16.42 7.23
N ILE A 13 -14.29 -15.34 8.02
CA ILE A 13 -14.66 -15.35 9.45
C ILE A 13 -16.17 -15.52 9.59
N TRP A 14 -16.94 -14.73 8.85
CA TRP A 14 -18.40 -14.86 8.82
C TRP A 14 -18.86 -16.24 8.34
N ALA A 15 -18.24 -16.75 7.27
CA ALA A 15 -18.54 -18.07 6.74
C ALA A 15 -18.23 -19.19 7.76
N TRP A 16 -17.16 -19.05 8.55
CA TRP A 16 -16.81 -19.99 9.62
C TRP A 16 -17.83 -19.97 10.77
N LEU A 17 -18.33 -18.79 11.16
CA LEU A 17 -19.36 -18.67 12.22
C LEU A 17 -20.70 -19.33 11.85
N GLU A 18 -21.00 -19.44 10.57
CA GLU A 18 -22.21 -20.07 10.03
C GLU A 18 -21.99 -21.54 9.63
N ASP A 19 -20.88 -22.16 10.03
CA ASP A 19 -20.46 -23.52 9.63
C ASP A 19 -20.50 -23.72 8.10
N TYR A 20 -20.15 -22.68 7.34
CA TYR A 20 -20.20 -22.67 5.87
C TYR A 20 -21.55 -23.06 5.24
N LYS A 21 -22.68 -22.99 5.96
CA LYS A 21 -24.01 -23.41 5.44
C LYS A 21 -24.40 -22.72 4.13
N ILE A 22 -24.14 -21.42 4.02
CA ILE A 22 -24.46 -20.59 2.83
C ILE A 22 -23.32 -20.60 1.81
N LEU A 23 -22.07 -20.69 2.29
CA LEU A 23 -20.84 -20.59 1.50
C LEU A 23 -20.07 -21.92 1.46
N SER A 24 -20.78 -23.05 1.34
CA SER A 24 -20.16 -24.38 1.35
C SER A 24 -19.23 -24.60 0.17
N PHE A 25 -19.53 -23.98 -0.98
CA PHE A 25 -18.66 -23.97 -2.15
C PHE A 25 -17.33 -23.23 -1.92
N TYR A 26 -17.24 -22.38 -0.89
CA TYR A 26 -16.08 -21.54 -0.58
C TYR A 26 -15.08 -22.23 0.36
N GLU A 27 -15.55 -23.13 1.23
CA GLU A 27 -14.80 -23.73 2.33
C GLU A 27 -13.49 -24.41 1.90
N ASN A 28 -13.55 -25.16 0.80
CA ASN A 28 -12.43 -25.97 0.31
C ASN A 28 -11.69 -25.32 -0.87
N THR A 29 -11.86 -24.01 -1.06
CA THR A 29 -11.22 -23.29 -2.18
C THR A 29 -9.95 -22.57 -1.74
N VAL A 30 -8.98 -22.44 -2.67
CA VAL A 30 -7.79 -21.60 -2.47
C VAL A 30 -8.13 -20.12 -2.24
N PHE A 31 -9.33 -19.70 -2.65
CA PHE A 31 -9.84 -18.34 -2.47
C PHE A 31 -10.35 -18.07 -1.06
N ARG A 32 -10.46 -19.09 -0.20
CA ARG A 32 -10.83 -18.95 1.21
C ARG A 32 -9.89 -18.01 1.95
N ARG A 33 -8.59 -18.07 1.64
CA ARG A 33 -7.60 -17.13 2.16
C ARG A 33 -7.50 -15.95 1.19
N ASN A 34 -7.55 -14.73 1.71
CA ASN A 34 -7.45 -13.49 0.92
C ASN A 34 -6.01 -13.16 0.47
N LEU A 35 -5.08 -14.13 0.55
CA LEU A 35 -3.67 -13.93 0.21
C LEU A 35 -3.45 -13.61 -1.26
N TRP A 36 -4.15 -14.30 -2.16
CA TRP A 36 -4.09 -14.03 -3.60
C TRP A 36 -4.49 -12.59 -3.93
N TRP A 37 -5.57 -12.11 -3.29
CA TRP A 37 -6.05 -10.75 -3.44
C TRP A 37 -5.02 -9.76 -2.89
N GLY A 38 -4.47 -10.03 -1.71
CA GLY A 38 -3.38 -9.25 -1.15
C GLY A 38 -2.14 -9.17 -2.06
N ASN A 39 -1.71 -10.30 -2.62
CA ASN A 39 -0.57 -10.39 -3.55
C ASN A 39 -0.83 -9.59 -4.83
N SER A 40 -2.04 -9.67 -5.42
CA SER A 40 -2.43 -8.84 -6.56
C SER A 40 -2.46 -7.36 -6.21
N LEU A 41 -3.07 -6.99 -5.09
CA LEU A 41 -3.20 -5.60 -4.66
C LEU A 41 -1.86 -4.96 -4.36
N LYS A 42 -0.87 -5.71 -3.86
CA LYS A 42 0.50 -5.21 -3.68
C LYS A 42 1.07 -4.69 -5.00
N ILE A 43 0.98 -5.48 -6.07
CA ILE A 43 1.44 -5.06 -7.40
C ILE A 43 0.69 -3.81 -7.87
N ILE A 44 -0.65 -3.85 -7.83
CA ILE A 44 -1.49 -2.75 -8.33
C ILE A 44 -1.23 -1.46 -7.54
N THR A 45 -1.15 -1.54 -6.21
CA THR A 45 -0.89 -0.37 -5.35
C THR A 45 0.43 0.27 -5.70
N THR A 46 1.50 -0.53 -5.82
CA THR A 46 2.83 -0.04 -6.15
C THR A 46 2.86 0.63 -7.52
N LEU A 47 2.18 0.06 -8.52
CA LEU A 47 2.03 0.68 -9.84
C LEU A 47 1.33 2.04 -9.74
N CYS A 48 0.15 2.09 -9.13
CA CYS A 48 -0.66 3.31 -9.05
C CYS A 48 0.05 4.42 -8.26
N ILE A 49 0.59 4.10 -7.09
CA ILE A 49 1.20 5.08 -6.19
C ILE A 49 2.52 5.58 -6.75
N SER A 50 3.39 4.68 -7.23
CA SER A 50 4.67 5.09 -7.83
C SER A 50 4.44 5.97 -9.05
N TRP A 51 3.43 5.67 -9.87
CA TRP A 51 3.06 6.48 -11.03
C TRP A 51 2.68 7.92 -10.67
N ILE A 52 1.95 8.12 -9.56
CA ILE A 52 1.59 9.47 -9.07
C ILE A 52 2.85 10.29 -8.78
N PHE A 53 3.85 9.70 -8.12
CA PHE A 53 5.09 10.40 -7.78
C PHE A 53 6.04 10.55 -8.96
N ILE A 54 6.15 9.54 -9.83
CA ILE A 54 6.94 9.62 -11.07
C ILE A 54 6.47 10.78 -11.96
N LYS A 55 5.16 11.03 -12.00
CA LYS A 55 4.61 12.17 -12.76
C LYS A 55 5.09 13.53 -12.27
N GLN A 56 5.45 13.66 -11.00
CA GLN A 56 5.97 14.91 -10.45
C GLN A 56 7.42 15.14 -10.85
N ILE A 57 8.16 14.10 -11.26
CA ILE A 57 9.59 14.21 -11.55
C ILE A 57 9.83 15.02 -12.82
N GLN A 58 10.54 16.16 -12.70
CA GLN A 58 10.89 17.05 -13.80
C GLN A 58 12.04 16.52 -14.69
N ASN A 59 12.97 15.76 -14.10
CA ASN A 59 14.10 15.22 -14.87
C ASN A 59 13.64 14.04 -15.74
N GLU A 60 13.52 14.27 -17.04
CA GLU A 60 13.06 13.29 -18.02
C GLU A 60 13.92 12.01 -18.08
N LYS A 61 15.23 12.09 -17.81
CA LYS A 61 16.10 10.90 -17.75
C LYS A 61 15.75 10.02 -16.55
N THR A 62 15.63 10.62 -15.37
CA THR A 62 15.26 9.92 -14.13
C THR A 62 13.85 9.33 -14.24
N LYS A 63 12.91 10.11 -14.78
CA LYS A 63 11.53 9.69 -15.02
C LYS A 63 11.45 8.47 -15.93
N LYS A 64 12.15 8.48 -17.09
CA LYS A 64 12.21 7.32 -17.99
C LYS A 64 12.77 6.08 -17.29
N TRP A 65 13.84 6.24 -16.50
CA TRP A 65 14.43 5.13 -15.76
C TRP A 65 13.45 4.51 -14.75
N LEU A 66 12.71 5.33 -13.99
CA LEU A 66 11.70 4.84 -13.04
C LEU A 66 10.51 4.18 -13.73
N ILE A 67 10.05 4.73 -14.86
CA ILE A 67 8.98 4.11 -15.67
C ILE A 67 9.42 2.72 -16.14
N THR A 68 10.66 2.56 -16.60
CA THR A 68 11.21 1.26 -16.98
C THR A 68 11.20 0.28 -15.81
N ILE A 69 11.66 0.70 -14.62
CA ILE A 69 11.58 -0.13 -13.40
C ILE A 69 10.14 -0.52 -13.08
N LEU A 70 9.21 0.43 -13.20
CA LEU A 70 7.81 0.20 -12.91
C LEU A 70 7.16 -0.83 -13.86
N TYR A 71 7.57 -0.86 -15.13
CA TYR A 71 7.12 -1.88 -16.08
C TYR A 71 7.77 -3.26 -15.85
N ILE A 72 9.02 -3.29 -15.38
CA ILE A 72 9.72 -4.55 -15.07
C ILE A 72 9.15 -5.19 -13.79
N PHE A 73 8.72 -4.38 -12.82
CA PHE A 73 8.30 -4.87 -11.50
C PHE A 73 7.14 -5.90 -11.51
N PRO A 74 6.06 -5.73 -12.30
CA PRO A 74 5.02 -6.75 -12.41
C PRO A 74 5.54 -8.07 -12.99
N VAL A 75 6.41 -8.01 -14.00
CA VAL A 75 7.02 -9.20 -14.60
C VAL A 75 7.88 -9.92 -13.57
N PHE A 76 8.71 -9.18 -12.84
CA PHE A 76 9.48 -9.72 -11.71
C PHE A 76 8.57 -10.36 -10.65
N SER A 77 7.48 -9.70 -10.27
CA SER A 77 6.57 -10.20 -9.23
C SER A 77 5.88 -11.50 -9.66
N ILE A 78 5.41 -11.57 -10.90
CA ILE A 78 4.82 -12.79 -11.47
C ILE A 78 5.85 -13.93 -11.48
N LEU A 79 7.09 -13.65 -11.92
CA LEU A 79 8.16 -14.66 -11.91
C LEU A 79 8.50 -15.14 -10.50
N SER A 80 8.54 -14.23 -9.51
CA SER A 80 8.77 -14.56 -8.10
C SER A 80 7.69 -15.52 -7.58
N PHE A 81 6.42 -15.20 -7.85
CA PHE A 81 5.28 -16.04 -7.47
C PHE A 81 5.22 -17.40 -8.17
N LEU A 82 5.87 -17.56 -9.33
CA LEU A 82 5.90 -18.84 -10.05
C LEU A 82 7.09 -19.73 -9.65
N THR A 83 8.16 -19.14 -9.09
CA THR A 83 9.43 -19.86 -8.83
C THR A 83 9.65 -20.14 -7.36
N ILE A 84 9.47 -19.14 -6.51
CA ILE A 84 9.85 -19.17 -5.09
C ILE A 84 8.62 -19.01 -4.19
N GLY A 85 7.69 -18.14 -4.59
CA GLY A 85 6.50 -17.83 -3.82
C GLY A 85 5.35 -18.81 -4.05
N GLU A 86 4.37 -18.79 -3.14
CA GLU A 86 3.08 -19.43 -3.32
C GLU A 86 1.98 -18.37 -3.40
N PHE A 87 1.64 -17.93 -4.61
CA PHE A 87 0.69 -16.82 -4.84
C PHE A 87 -0.62 -16.93 -4.02
N PHE A 88 -1.14 -18.15 -3.83
CA PHE A 88 -2.38 -18.40 -3.10
C PHE A 88 -2.20 -18.69 -1.61
N HIS A 89 -1.00 -19.02 -1.15
CA HIS A 89 -0.78 -19.63 0.18
C HIS A 89 0.15 -18.82 1.09
N ALA A 90 0.98 -17.94 0.53
CA ALA A 90 1.89 -17.08 1.30
C ALA A 90 2.06 -15.69 0.65
N TYR A 91 2.47 -14.73 1.47
CA TYR A 91 3.01 -13.45 0.97
C TYR A 91 4.46 -13.64 0.56
N ASP A 92 4.85 -13.06 -0.58
CA ASP A 92 6.21 -13.15 -1.09
C ASP A 92 7.08 -12.00 -0.53
N PRO A 93 8.11 -12.30 0.30
CA PRO A 93 8.95 -11.29 0.90
C PRO A 93 9.80 -10.53 -0.12
N TYR A 94 10.17 -11.15 -1.25
CA TYR A 94 10.95 -10.49 -2.30
C TYR A 94 10.11 -9.43 -3.00
N VAL A 95 8.82 -9.71 -3.24
CA VAL A 95 7.87 -8.74 -3.77
C VAL A 95 7.66 -7.61 -2.77
N ASP A 96 7.52 -7.92 -1.47
CA ASP A 96 7.33 -6.92 -0.42
C ASP A 96 8.53 -5.98 -0.23
N ILE A 97 9.74 -6.52 -0.29
CA ILE A 97 10.96 -5.71 -0.24
C ILE A 97 11.06 -4.84 -1.49
N SER A 98 10.92 -5.44 -2.67
CA SER A 98 11.08 -4.75 -3.96
C SER A 98 10.08 -3.61 -4.11
N LYS A 99 8.82 -3.84 -3.76
CA LYS A 99 7.76 -2.83 -3.84
C LYS A 99 8.03 -1.65 -2.93
N THR A 100 8.54 -1.93 -1.72
CA THR A 100 8.88 -0.89 -0.73
C THR A 100 10.04 -0.03 -1.23
N PHE A 101 11.11 -0.64 -1.77
CA PHE A 101 12.22 0.12 -2.33
C PHE A 101 11.82 1.00 -3.51
N ILE A 102 11.02 0.49 -4.46
CA ILE A 102 10.52 1.28 -5.58
C ILE A 102 9.75 2.50 -5.07
N LEU A 103 8.87 2.29 -4.10
CA LEU A 103 8.05 3.34 -3.53
C LEU A 103 8.90 4.39 -2.80
N LEU A 104 9.84 3.96 -1.97
CA LEU A 104 10.77 4.85 -1.25
C LEU A 104 11.61 5.69 -2.21
N ILE A 105 12.10 5.10 -3.30
CA ILE A 105 12.86 5.85 -4.32
C ILE A 105 11.96 6.90 -4.99
N CYS A 106 10.74 6.53 -5.38
CA CYS A 106 9.81 7.47 -6.03
C CYS A 106 9.43 8.64 -5.10
N VAL A 107 9.08 8.33 -3.84
CA VAL A 107 8.73 9.35 -2.83
C VAL A 107 9.94 10.19 -2.46
N GLY A 108 11.12 9.58 -2.29
CA GLY A 108 12.35 10.30 -1.97
C GLY A 108 12.75 11.29 -3.08
N LEU A 109 12.62 10.89 -4.34
CA LEU A 109 12.86 11.79 -5.48
C LEU A 109 11.82 12.91 -5.56
N TYR A 110 10.55 12.62 -5.26
CA TYR A 110 9.52 13.64 -5.13
C TYR A 110 9.86 14.68 -4.04
N TYR A 111 10.28 14.26 -2.86
CA TYR A 111 10.71 15.18 -1.80
C TYR A 111 11.96 15.98 -2.18
N LEU A 112 12.95 15.36 -2.83
CA LEU A 112 14.12 16.08 -3.35
C LEU A 112 13.73 17.16 -4.36
N GLN A 113 12.67 16.96 -5.12
CA GLN A 113 12.19 17.97 -6.05
C GLN A 113 11.47 19.11 -5.35
N ILE A 114 10.57 18.81 -4.40
CA ILE A 114 9.93 19.84 -3.57
C ILE A 114 10.99 20.72 -2.91
N LEU A 115 12.00 20.10 -2.29
CA LEU A 115 13.08 20.81 -1.59
C LEU A 115 13.87 21.78 -2.47
N LYS A 116 13.90 21.55 -3.79
CA LYS A 116 14.62 22.37 -4.77
C LYS A 116 13.72 23.39 -5.48
N SER A 117 12.42 23.39 -5.18
CA SER A 117 11.42 24.21 -5.84
C SER A 117 10.79 25.20 -4.87
N ASP A 118 10.14 26.23 -5.41
CA ASP A 118 9.35 27.18 -4.61
C ASP A 118 8.13 26.50 -3.95
N GLU A 119 7.77 25.28 -4.38
CA GLU A 119 6.68 24.48 -3.78
C GLU A 119 6.98 24.09 -2.32
N ILE A 120 8.23 24.17 -1.86
CA ILE A 120 8.60 23.94 -0.46
C ILE A 120 7.85 24.85 0.52
N LEU A 121 7.34 26.01 0.07
CA LEU A 121 6.58 26.91 0.93
C LEU A 121 5.14 26.41 1.18
N ASP A 122 4.62 25.58 0.28
CA ASP A 122 3.20 25.19 0.25
C ASP A 122 2.99 23.66 0.22
N PHE A 123 4.05 22.85 0.29
CA PHE A 123 3.96 21.39 0.17
C PHE A 123 2.99 20.74 1.17
N PHE A 124 2.84 21.29 2.37
CA PHE A 124 1.94 20.78 3.41
C PHE A 124 0.46 20.97 3.08
N LYS A 125 0.15 21.70 2.00
CA LYS A 125 -1.22 21.90 1.49
C LYS A 125 -1.57 20.91 0.39
N ASP A 126 -0.57 20.21 -0.14
CA ASP A 126 -0.72 19.26 -1.24
C ASP A 126 -1.09 17.87 -0.70
N ILE A 127 -2.17 17.30 -1.22
CA ILE A 127 -2.59 15.94 -0.88
C ILE A 127 -1.49 14.89 -1.10
N ARG A 128 -0.63 15.08 -2.11
CA ARG A 128 0.45 14.14 -2.45
C ARG A 128 1.43 13.97 -1.29
N PHE A 129 1.68 15.03 -0.52
CA PHE A 129 2.54 14.98 0.67
C PHE A 129 1.95 14.05 1.75
N PHE A 130 0.66 14.18 2.05
CA PHE A 130 0.00 13.31 3.02
C PHE A 130 -0.04 11.85 2.54
N ILE A 131 -0.31 11.64 1.25
CA ILE A 131 -0.27 10.31 0.64
C ILE A 131 1.12 9.69 0.81
N SER A 132 2.20 10.43 0.52
CA SER A 132 3.56 9.91 0.69
C SER A 132 3.88 9.57 2.15
N VAL A 133 3.53 10.42 3.11
CA VAL A 133 3.78 10.16 4.54
C VAL A 133 3.06 8.90 5.00
N GLY A 134 1.75 8.80 4.69
CA GLY A 134 0.93 7.66 5.08
C GLY A 134 1.49 6.36 4.53
N ILE A 135 1.78 6.31 3.23
CA ILE A 135 2.22 5.08 2.57
C ILE A 135 3.64 4.69 2.99
N VAL A 136 4.57 5.64 3.10
CA VAL A 136 5.95 5.31 3.52
C VAL A 136 5.97 4.71 4.93
N ILE A 137 5.24 5.30 5.87
CA ILE A 137 5.18 4.77 7.25
C ILE A 137 4.49 3.41 7.27
N TRP A 138 3.40 3.25 6.53
CA TRP A 138 2.71 1.96 6.44
C TRP A 138 3.63 0.88 5.85
N GLU A 139 4.27 1.13 4.72
CA GLU A 139 5.16 0.17 4.06
C GLU A 139 6.35 -0.22 4.94
N LEU A 140 7.02 0.75 5.56
CA LEU A 140 8.13 0.48 6.48
C LEU A 140 7.69 -0.30 7.73
N GLY A 141 6.47 -0.06 8.22
CA GLY A 141 5.91 -0.78 9.36
C GLY A 141 5.50 -2.21 9.03
N MET A 142 4.99 -2.47 7.82
CA MET A 142 4.49 -3.79 7.41
C MET A 142 5.58 -4.75 6.95
N VAL A 143 6.69 -4.26 6.37
CA VAL A 143 7.77 -5.15 5.87
C VAL A 143 8.34 -6.07 6.96
N PRO A 144 8.69 -5.60 8.17
CA PRO A 144 9.16 -6.48 9.24
C PRO A 144 8.14 -7.57 9.59
N LEU A 145 6.85 -7.24 9.66
CA LEU A 145 5.81 -8.23 9.91
C LEU A 145 5.77 -9.28 8.81
N GLY A 146 5.82 -8.86 7.54
CA GLY A 146 5.86 -9.77 6.39
C GLY A 146 7.04 -10.75 6.44
N LEU A 147 8.23 -10.28 6.82
CA LEU A 147 9.44 -11.12 6.96
C LEU A 147 9.31 -12.17 8.06
N TYR A 148 8.63 -11.83 9.15
CA TYR A 148 8.40 -12.73 10.29
C TYR A 148 7.07 -13.48 10.21
N SER A 149 6.35 -13.41 9.08
CA SER A 149 5.01 -14.02 8.94
C SER A 149 4.97 -15.53 9.17
N GLY A 150 6.11 -16.23 9.04
CA GLY A 150 6.24 -17.65 9.41
C GLY A 150 6.01 -17.94 10.91
N PHE A 151 6.13 -16.93 11.78
CA PHE A 151 5.81 -17.04 13.20
C PHE A 151 4.32 -16.84 13.49
N PHE A 152 3.48 -16.59 12.48
CA PHE A 152 2.03 -16.47 12.64
C PHE A 152 1.38 -17.85 12.86
N SER A 153 1.42 -18.33 14.10
CA SER A 153 0.80 -19.60 14.50
C SER A 153 0.23 -19.53 15.91
N LEU A 154 -0.71 -20.43 16.22
CA LEU A 154 -1.29 -20.58 17.56
C LEU A 154 -0.24 -20.90 18.64
N GLU A 155 0.92 -21.41 18.24
CA GLU A 155 2.06 -21.68 19.10
C GLU A 155 2.83 -20.41 19.50
N ASN A 156 2.63 -19.30 18.76
CA ASN A 156 3.29 -18.02 18.98
C ASN A 156 2.26 -16.88 19.20
N PRO A 157 1.47 -16.92 20.30
CA PRO A 157 0.40 -15.96 20.53
C PRO A 157 0.89 -14.51 20.65
N LEU A 158 2.12 -14.30 21.15
CA LEU A 158 2.73 -12.96 21.24
C LEU A 158 2.94 -12.33 19.86
N TYR A 159 3.39 -13.12 18.89
CA TYR A 159 3.58 -12.63 17.53
C TYR A 159 2.23 -12.35 16.85
N MET A 160 1.23 -13.23 17.03
CA MET A 160 -0.12 -12.98 16.52
C MET A 160 -0.74 -11.68 17.09
N GLU A 161 -0.54 -11.42 18.38
CA GLU A 161 -1.02 -10.19 19.01
C GLU A 161 -0.29 -8.96 18.48
N LEU A 162 1.04 -9.03 18.37
CA LEU A 162 1.86 -7.96 17.78
C LEU A 162 1.41 -7.65 16.34
N ASP A 163 1.31 -8.68 15.50
CA ASP A 163 0.88 -8.56 14.11
C ASP A 163 -0.48 -7.86 14.01
N ARG A 164 -1.46 -8.32 14.79
CA ARG A 164 -2.81 -7.73 14.84
C ARG A 164 -2.78 -6.26 15.26
N ILE A 165 -2.07 -5.93 16.34
CA ILE A 165 -2.01 -4.58 16.90
C ILE A 165 -1.35 -3.63 15.89
N VAL A 166 -0.22 -4.03 15.32
CA VAL A 166 0.54 -3.18 14.39
C VAL A 166 -0.28 -2.94 13.12
N HIS A 167 -0.91 -3.96 12.54
CA HIS A 167 -1.82 -3.79 11.39
C HIS A 167 -2.96 -2.83 11.71
N GLN A 168 -3.60 -2.99 12.88
CA GLN A 168 -4.72 -2.14 13.30
C GLN A 168 -4.31 -0.66 13.41
N TYR A 169 -3.23 -0.36 14.14
CA TYR A 169 -2.76 1.01 14.31
C TYR A 169 -2.19 1.59 13.02
N ALA A 170 -1.51 0.80 12.19
CA ALA A 170 -1.02 1.25 10.88
C ALA A 170 -2.16 1.65 9.95
N ASN A 171 -3.28 0.91 9.94
CA ASN A 171 -4.44 1.24 9.12
C ASN A 171 -5.17 2.48 9.66
N ILE A 172 -5.37 2.59 10.98
CA ILE A 172 -5.93 3.80 11.59
C ILE A 172 -5.09 5.03 11.24
N PHE A 173 -3.76 4.91 11.36
CA PHE A 173 -2.84 5.98 10.99
C PHE A 173 -2.97 6.35 9.51
N LEU A 174 -2.87 5.36 8.62
CA LEU A 174 -2.93 5.57 7.17
C LEU A 174 -4.22 6.28 6.75
N TYR A 175 -5.36 5.79 7.22
CA TYR A 175 -6.67 6.36 6.90
C TYR A 175 -6.85 7.76 7.48
N SER A 176 -6.35 8.00 8.70
CA SER A 176 -6.39 9.33 9.32
C SER A 176 -5.56 10.34 8.52
N VAL A 177 -4.34 9.97 8.13
CA VAL A 177 -3.47 10.83 7.32
C VAL A 177 -4.10 11.14 5.97
N PHE A 178 -4.70 10.15 5.31
CA PHE A 178 -5.38 10.38 4.04
C PHE A 178 -6.59 11.30 4.21
N ALA A 179 -7.44 11.06 5.22
CA ALA A 179 -8.60 11.90 5.49
C ALA A 179 -8.20 13.36 5.77
N ILE A 180 -7.15 13.57 6.56
CA ILE A 180 -6.60 14.90 6.83
C ILE A 180 -6.08 15.52 5.52
N GLY A 181 -5.32 14.77 4.72
CA GLY A 181 -4.79 15.26 3.44
C GLY A 181 -5.87 15.70 2.47
N PHE A 182 -6.93 14.91 2.29
CA PHE A 182 -8.09 15.28 1.47
C PHE A 182 -8.78 16.54 2.00
N TYR A 183 -8.96 16.65 3.32
CA TYR A 183 -9.60 17.80 3.94
C TYR A 183 -8.78 19.09 3.77
N VAL A 184 -7.47 19.02 3.97
CA VAL A 184 -6.55 20.17 3.82
C VAL A 184 -6.54 20.66 2.37
N ASP A 185 -6.38 19.74 1.41
CA ASP A 185 -6.38 20.07 -0.02
C ASP A 185 -7.71 20.71 -0.46
N TYR A 186 -8.84 20.13 -0.06
CA TYR A 186 -10.17 20.69 -0.31
C TYR A 186 -10.31 22.11 0.23
N ARG A 187 -9.91 22.33 1.48
CA ARG A 187 -10.01 23.65 2.11
C ARG A 187 -9.14 24.67 1.39
N TYR A 188 -7.92 24.32 1.04
CA TYR A 188 -7.01 25.21 0.34
C TYR A 188 -7.55 25.63 -1.04
N ASN A 189 -7.98 24.66 -1.84
CA ASN A 189 -8.54 24.90 -3.17
C ASN A 189 -9.84 25.73 -3.11
N SER A 190 -10.67 25.53 -2.09
CA SER A 190 -11.88 26.34 -1.87
C SER A 190 -11.57 27.81 -1.55
N HIS A 191 -10.48 28.09 -0.84
CA HIS A 191 -10.07 29.46 -0.51
C HIS A 191 -9.52 30.20 -1.75
N ILE A 192 -8.77 29.51 -2.62
CA ILE A 192 -8.28 30.09 -3.89
C ILE A 192 -9.45 30.43 -4.80
N SER A 193 -10.40 29.50 -4.98
CA SER A 193 -11.58 29.72 -5.83
C SER A 193 -12.40 30.94 -5.38
N LYS A 194 -12.57 31.13 -4.07
CA LYS A 194 -13.26 32.32 -3.53
C LYS A 194 -12.51 33.63 -3.76
N LYS A 195 -11.17 33.62 -3.78
CA LYS A 195 -10.35 34.80 -4.07
C LYS A 195 -10.31 35.16 -5.57
N ALA A 196 -10.52 34.20 -6.46
CA ALA A 196 -10.49 34.43 -7.91
C ALA A 196 -11.80 35.02 -8.48
N VAL A 197 -12.88 35.05 -7.67
CA VAL A 197 -14.21 35.55 -8.05
C VAL A 197 -14.49 36.95 -7.47
N MET A 198 -13.62 37.46 -6.59
CA MET A 198 -13.61 38.85 -6.10
C MET A 198 -12.61 39.69 -6.89
#